data_AF-A0A139WSW1-F1
#
_entry.id   AF-A0A139WSW1-F1
#
_cell.length_a   1.000
_cell.length_b   1.000
_cell.length_c   1.000
_cell.angle_alpha   90.00
_cell.angle_beta   90.00
_cell.angle_gamma   90.00
#
_symmetry.space_group_name_H-M   'P 1'
#
loop_
_entity.id
_entity.type
_entity.pdbx_description
1 polymer ?
#
loop_
_entity_poly.entity_id
_entity_poly.type
_entity_poly.pdbx_seq_one_letter_code
_entity_poly.pdbx_strand_id
1 'polypeptide(L)'
;MKESYRWVEAFQKIEKLFADLKMPTGGCLTKIIHVFDREGDIAEIFLELDKILNTGVVVRAAHNRCLEGENSYLWSDVTSQPVQFTFINVKSKTRRTND
;
A
#
# COMPACT_ATOMS: atom_id res chain seq x y z
N MET A 1 -20.11 17.55 3.61
CA MET A 1 -19.15 16.48 4.00
C MET A 1 -18.05 16.48 2.94
N LYS A 2 -16.77 16.44 3.31
CA LYS A 2 -15.66 16.55 2.35
C LYS A 2 -15.42 15.18 1.70
N GLU A 3 -15.46 15.12 0.37
CA GLU A 3 -15.39 13.85 -0.37
C GLU A 3 -14.10 13.06 -0.12
N SER A 4 -12.99 13.75 0.16
CA SER A 4 -11.71 13.11 0.49
C SER A 4 -11.76 12.23 1.75
N TYR A 5 -12.75 12.42 2.63
CA TYR A 5 -12.90 11.63 3.85
C TYR A 5 -13.41 10.20 3.59
N ARG A 6 -14.00 9.95 2.41
CA ARG A 6 -14.46 8.60 2.03
C ARG A 6 -13.32 7.58 2.04
N TRP A 7 -12.11 7.99 1.69
CA TRP A 7 -10.93 7.12 1.70
C TRP A 7 -10.57 6.66 3.12
N VAL A 8 -10.62 7.57 4.09
CA VAL A 8 -10.35 7.28 5.50
C VAL A 8 -11.42 6.36 6.08
N GLU A 9 -12.69 6.60 5.77
CA GLU A 9 -13.77 5.72 6.20
C GLU A 9 -13.65 4.30 5.62
N ALA A 10 -13.28 4.20 4.33
CA ALA A 10 -13.05 2.91 3.69
C ALA A 10 -11.91 2.15 4.38
N PHE A 11 -10.82 2.84 4.71
CA PHE A 11 -9.70 2.29 5.45
C PHE A 11 -10.13 1.72 6.81
N GLN A 12 -10.85 2.50 7.61
CA GLN A 12 -11.36 2.07 8.92
C GLN A 12 -12.34 0.90 8.83
N LYS A 13 -13.18 0.85 7.79
CA LYS A 13 -14.11 -0.27 7.56
C LYS A 13 -13.38 -1.56 7.23
N ILE A 14 -12.34 -1.50 6.40
CA ILE A 14 -11.51 -2.65 6.05
C ILE A 14 -10.75 -3.17 7.27
N GLU A 15 -10.19 -2.27 8.09
CA GLU A 15 -9.55 -2.67 9.34
C GLU A 15 -10.50 -3.45 10.25
N LYS A 16 -11.73 -2.99 10.41
CA LYS A 16 -12.76 -3.68 11.20
C LYS A 16 -13.14 -5.03 10.60
N LEU A 17 -13.33 -5.09 9.28
CA LEU A 17 -13.72 -6.31 8.58
C LEU A 17 -12.66 -7.42 8.70
N PHE A 18 -11.39 -7.04 8.73
CA PHE A 18 -10.27 -7.97 8.79
C PHE A 18 -9.57 -7.99 10.16
N ALA A 19 -10.25 -7.53 11.21
CA ALA A 19 -9.72 -7.58 12.57
C ALA A 19 -9.31 -9.00 12.98
N ASP A 20 -10.06 -10.01 12.54
CA ASP A 20 -9.79 -11.42 12.83
C ASP A 20 -8.55 -11.96 12.07
N LEU A 21 -8.20 -11.36 10.93
CA LEU A 21 -7.00 -11.72 10.16
C LEU A 21 -5.71 -11.12 10.75
N LYS A 22 -5.82 -10.29 11.79
CA LYS A 22 -4.68 -9.82 12.58
C LYS A 22 -4.06 -10.93 13.44
N MET A 23 -4.72 -12.09 13.56
CA MET A 23 -4.14 -13.26 14.22
C MET A 23 -3.30 -14.07 13.23
N PRO A 24 -2.00 -14.33 13.51
CA PRO A 24 -1.17 -15.14 12.65
C PRO A 24 -1.74 -16.55 12.53
N THR A 25 -2.13 -16.97 11.33
CA THR A 25 -2.47 -18.37 11.06
C THR A 25 -1.20 -19.06 10.57
N GLY A 26 -0.67 -20.01 11.34
CA GLY A 26 0.60 -20.67 11.00
C GLY A 26 1.84 -19.76 11.09
N GLY A 27 1.80 -18.73 11.95
CA GLY A 27 2.94 -17.83 12.20
C GLY A 27 3.09 -16.68 11.19
N CYS A 28 2.19 -16.54 10.22
CA CYS A 28 2.21 -15.44 9.25
C CYS A 28 0.99 -14.53 9.43
N LEU A 29 1.22 -13.23 9.60
CA LEU A 29 0.19 -12.20 9.61
C LEU A 29 -0.28 -11.93 8.18
N THR A 30 -1.60 -11.90 7.97
CA THR A 30 -2.14 -11.49 6.67
C THR A 30 -1.85 -10.02 6.45
N LYS A 31 -1.20 -9.69 5.33
CA LYS A 31 -0.96 -8.30 4.91
C LYS A 31 -2.11 -7.80 4.06
N ILE A 32 -2.62 -6.61 4.38
CA ILE A 32 -3.63 -5.91 3.58
C ILE A 32 -2.93 -4.79 2.82
N ILE A 33 -3.16 -4.70 1.51
CA ILE A 33 -2.60 -3.63 0.67
C ILE A 33 -3.76 -2.82 0.11
N HIS A 34 -3.86 -1.57 0.52
CA HIS A 34 -4.84 -0.62 0.01
C HIS A 34 -4.32 -0.03 -1.30
N VAL A 35 -5.13 -0.04 -2.36
CA VAL A 35 -4.76 0.52 -3.65
C VAL A 35 -5.64 1.71 -3.95
N PHE A 36 -5.03 2.88 -4.12
CA PHE A 36 -5.73 4.12 -4.42
C PHE A 36 -5.19 4.76 -5.71
N ASP A 37 -6.04 5.48 -6.41
CA ASP A 37 -5.62 6.35 -7.50
C ASP A 37 -5.05 7.68 -6.95
N ARG A 38 -4.93 8.70 -7.81
CA ARG A 38 -4.36 10.00 -7.42
C ARG A 38 -5.16 10.74 -6.35
N GLU A 39 -6.46 10.48 -6.21
CA GLU A 39 -7.31 11.20 -5.24
C GLU A 39 -7.10 10.68 -3.81
N GLY A 40 -6.57 9.47 -3.66
CA GLY A 40 -6.17 8.91 -2.38
C GLY A 40 -4.82 9.40 -1.87
N ASP A 41 -4.08 10.23 -2.63
CA ASP A 41 -2.82 10.83 -2.20
C ASP A 41 -3.06 11.99 -1.22
N ILE A 42 -3.60 11.67 -0.05
CA ILE A 42 -3.92 12.60 1.04
C ILE A 42 -3.14 12.23 2.30
N ALA A 43 -2.71 13.23 3.07
CA ALA A 43 -1.85 13.02 4.25
C ALA A 43 -2.51 12.13 5.31
N GLU A 44 -3.84 12.24 5.45
CA GLU A 44 -4.64 11.51 6.42
C GLU A 44 -4.55 9.99 6.21
N ILE A 45 -4.43 9.50 4.96
CA ILE A 45 -4.24 8.07 4.71
C ILE A 45 -2.92 7.57 5.28
N PHE A 46 -1.84 8.33 5.09
CA PHE A 46 -0.53 7.95 5.64
C PHE A 46 -0.50 7.97 7.16
N LEU A 47 -1.22 8.90 7.80
CA LEU A 47 -1.39 8.93 9.25
C LEU A 47 -2.19 7.73 9.79
N GLU A 48 -3.16 7.22 9.03
CA GLU A 48 -3.89 6.01 9.42
C GLU A 48 -3.05 4.73 9.22
N LEU A 49 -2.19 4.68 8.19
CA LEU A 49 -1.27 3.57 7.96
C LEU A 49 -0.29 3.36 9.11
N ASP A 50 0.27 4.46 9.66
CA ASP A 50 1.25 4.41 10.75
C ASP A 50 0.69 3.76 12.03
N LYS A 51 -0.64 3.73 12.17
CA LYS A 51 -1.34 3.13 13.32
C LYS A 51 -1.53 1.61 13.20
N ILE A 52 -1.31 1.01 12.01
CA ILE A 52 -1.67 -0.38 11.73
C ILE A 52 -0.46 -1.19 11.25
N LEU A 53 -0.09 -2.23 12.01
CA LEU A 53 1.12 -3.03 11.76
C LEU A 53 1.08 -3.88 10.48
N ASN A 54 -0.08 -4.43 10.11
CA ASN A 54 -0.21 -5.43 9.03
C ASN A 54 -0.80 -4.86 7.73
N THR A 55 -0.70 -3.54 7.53
CA THR A 55 -1.27 -2.87 6.36
C THR A 55 -0.22 -2.05 5.61
N GLY A 56 -0.43 -1.91 4.30
CA GLY A 56 0.36 -1.04 3.44
C GLY A 56 -0.51 -0.36 2.39
N VAL A 57 0.08 0.56 1.63
CA VAL A 57 -0.61 1.30 0.56
C VAL A 57 0.19 1.29 -0.73
N VAL A 58 -0.53 1.25 -1.84
CA VAL A 58 -0.04 1.66 -3.16
C VAL A 58 -0.94 2.78 -3.64
N VAL A 59 -0.38 3.97 -3.78
CA VAL A 59 -1.11 5.15 -4.23
C VAL A 59 -0.36 5.83 -5.35
N ARG A 60 -1.09 6.29 -6.37
CA ARG A 60 -0.49 7.13 -7.41
C ARG A 60 -0.23 8.51 -6.84
N ALA A 61 1.03 8.90 -6.70
CA ALA A 61 1.40 10.22 -6.22
C ALA A 61 0.78 11.33 -7.09
N ALA A 62 0.18 12.32 -6.42
CA ALA A 62 -0.40 13.53 -7.00
C ALA A 62 0.36 14.80 -6.53
N HIS A 63 1.01 14.74 -5.37
CA HIS A 63 1.73 15.86 -4.77
C HIS A 63 3.24 15.62 -4.76
N ASN A 64 4.03 16.68 -4.93
CA ASN A 64 5.47 16.66 -4.71
C ASN A 64 5.76 16.81 -3.22
N ARG A 65 5.74 15.69 -2.49
CA ARG A 65 5.91 15.67 -1.04
C ARG A 65 7.38 15.88 -0.65
N CYS A 66 7.63 16.55 0.47
CA CYS A 66 8.96 16.57 1.10
C CYS A 66 9.27 15.18 1.66
N LEU A 67 10.54 14.76 1.59
CA LEU A 67 11.01 13.52 2.20
C LEU A 67 11.49 13.79 3.63
N GLU A 68 11.13 12.91 4.56
CA GLU A 68 11.51 13.07 5.96
C GLU A 68 13.03 12.83 6.14
N GLY A 69 13.69 13.72 6.89
CA GLY A 69 15.14 13.63 7.13
C GLY A 69 16.02 14.06 5.94
N GLU A 70 15.42 14.45 4.82
CA GLU A 70 16.13 14.90 3.63
C GLU A 70 15.73 16.33 3.23
N ASN A 71 16.67 17.07 2.63
CA ASN A 71 16.38 18.36 1.98
C ASN A 71 15.97 18.15 0.50
N SER A 72 15.06 17.19 0.26
CA SER A 72 14.67 16.76 -1.08
C SER A 72 13.14 16.60 -1.18
N TYR A 73 12.65 16.53 -2.42
CA TYR A 73 11.25 16.27 -2.73
C TYR A 73 11.09 14.99 -3.54
N LEU A 74 9.93 14.35 -3.40
CA LEU A 74 9.60 13.04 -3.99
C LEU A 74 9.96 12.95 -5.47
N TRP A 75 9.58 13.92 -6.30
CA TRP A 75 9.83 13.83 -7.75
C TRP A 75 11.32 13.94 -8.08
N SER A 76 12.04 14.86 -7.43
CA SER A 76 13.48 15.02 -7.65
C SER A 76 14.25 13.79 -7.19
N ASP A 77 13.89 13.22 -6.04
CA ASP A 77 14.54 12.03 -5.51
C ASP A 77 14.31 10.82 -6.43
N VAL A 78 13.05 10.46 -6.70
CA VAL A 78 12.70 9.30 -7.55
C VAL A 78 13.34 9.39 -8.93
N THR A 79 13.39 10.59 -9.53
CA THR A 79 14.01 10.78 -10.86
C THR A 79 15.53 10.61 -10.83
N SER A 80 16.17 10.89 -9.68
CA SER A 80 17.61 10.72 -9.50
C SER A 80 18.02 9.27 -9.22
N GLN A 81 17.09 8.43 -8.77
CA GLN A 81 17.36 7.03 -8.47
C GLN A 81 17.69 6.25 -9.76
N PRO A 82 18.71 5.37 -9.74
CA PRO A 82 19.02 4.53 -10.89
C PRO A 82 17.86 3.59 -11.19
N VAL A 83 17.57 3.37 -12.47
CA VAL A 83 16.58 2.38 -12.89
C VAL A 83 17.09 0.98 -12.53
N GLN A 84 16.37 0.28 -11.66
CA GLN A 84 16.69 -1.09 -11.24
C GLN A 84 15.51 -2.01 -11.54
N PHE A 85 15.79 -3.21 -12.06
CA PHE A 85 14.80 -4.25 -12.29
C PHE A 85 15.24 -5.56 -11.64
N THR A 86 14.31 -6.21 -10.94
CA THR A 86 14.52 -7.56 -10.42
C THR A 86 13.59 -8.51 -11.17
N PHE A 87 14.17 -9.52 -11.82
CA PHE A 87 13.40 -10.58 -12.48
C PHE A 87 13.12 -11.71 -11.49
N ILE A 88 11.85 -11.92 -11.17
CA ILE A 88 11.41 -13.07 -10.38
C ILE A 88 10.81 -14.09 -11.34
N ASN A 89 11.49 -15.23 -11.51
CA ASN A 89 10.95 -16.36 -12.25
C ASN A 89 9.83 -17.02 -11.42
N VAL A 90 8.59 -16.67 -11.71
CA VAL A 90 7.42 -17.36 -11.14
C VAL A 90 7.21 -18.65 -11.92
N LYS A 91 7.53 -19.80 -11.31
CA LYS A 91 7.20 -21.12 -11.89
C LYS A 91 5.67 -21.23 -11.99
N SER A 92 5.13 -21.26 -13.21
CA SER A 92 3.73 -21.58 -13.43
C SER A 92 3.50 -23.07 -13.10
N LYS A 93 2.50 -23.38 -12.26
CA LYS A 93 2.01 -24.75 -12.12
C LYS A 93 1.18 -25.08 -13.35
N THR A 94 1.69 -25.93 -14.23
CA THR A 94 0.90 -26.54 -15.31
C THR A 94 -0.21 -27.36 -14.67
N ARG A 95 -1.49 -26.97 -14.87
CA ARG A 95 -2.61 -27.87 -14.56
C ARG A 95 -2.55 -29.02 -15.57
N ARG A 96 -2.20 -30.22 -15.13
CA ARG A 96 -2.54 -31.44 -15.89
C ARG A 96 -4.05 -31.60 -15.80
N THR A 97 -4.74 -31.39 -16.90
CA THR A 97 -6.08 -31.96 -17.11
C THR A 97 -5.87 -33.45 -17.35
N ASN A 98 -6.39 -34.28 -16.45
CA ASN A 98 -6.58 -35.70 -16.74
C ASN A 98 -7.93 -35.80 -17.45
N ASP A 99 -7.92 -36.23 -18.71
CA ASP A 99 -9.07 -36.78 -19.43
C ASP A 99 -9.39 -38.19 -18.92
#